data_AF-A0A519SFS1-F1
#
_entry.id   AF-A0A519SFS1-F1
#
_cell.length_a   1.000
_cell.length_b   1.000
_cell.length_c   1.000
_cell.angle_alpha   90.00
_cell.angle_beta   90.00
_cell.angle_gamma   90.00
#
_symmetry.space_group_name_H-M   'P 1'
#
loop_
_entity.id
_entity.type
_entity.pdbx_description
1 polymer ?
#
loop_
_entity_poly.entity_id
_entity_poly.type
_entity_poly.pdbx_seq_one_letter_code
_entity_poly.pdbx_strand_id
1 'polypeptide(L)'
;MQVVNRKSCASPAKNLNSAKPMSLEADQLLFEAIDLMLKSDTYNVPVYHRDVKIADLEFSDITGFLSENSEMNLLFHKLNYTVSTFLELRTRLQSI
;
A
#
# COMPACT_ATOMS: atom_id res chain seq x y z
N MET A 1 19.00 23.19 -49.47
CA MET A 1 17.93 22.53 -48.69
C MET A 1 18.54 21.33 -47.98
N GLN A 2 18.72 21.40 -46.67
CA GLN A 2 19.27 20.30 -45.87
C GLN A 2 18.13 19.41 -45.37
N VAL A 3 18.21 18.12 -45.67
CA VAL A 3 17.22 17.12 -45.29
C VAL A 3 17.59 16.57 -43.91
N VAL A 4 16.60 16.57 -43.03
CA VAL A 4 16.64 16.15 -41.63
C VAL A 4 17.07 14.69 -41.52
N ASN A 5 18.14 14.41 -40.77
CA ASN A 5 18.46 13.06 -40.31
C ASN A 5 18.69 13.08 -38.79
N ARG A 6 17.59 13.19 -38.03
CA ARG A 6 17.60 12.95 -36.58
C ARG A 6 17.54 11.43 -36.40
N LYS A 7 18.72 10.82 -36.25
CA LYS A 7 18.83 9.46 -35.72
C LYS A 7 18.10 9.43 -34.38
N SER A 8 16.99 8.70 -34.37
CA SER A 8 16.18 8.40 -33.20
C SER A 8 17.08 7.85 -32.11
N CYS A 9 17.14 8.54 -30.96
CA CYS A 9 17.74 8.00 -29.75
C CYS A 9 16.81 6.89 -29.23
N ALA A 10 16.91 5.70 -29.81
CA ALA A 10 16.43 4.49 -29.17
C ALA A 10 17.36 4.20 -28.01
N SER A 11 17.12 4.84 -26.87
CA SER A 11 17.66 4.38 -25.59
C SER A 11 17.15 2.97 -25.37
N PRO A 12 18.01 1.97 -25.11
CA PRO A 12 17.53 0.66 -24.70
C PRO A 12 16.84 0.87 -23.36
N ALA A 13 15.54 0.60 -23.31
CA ALA A 13 14.81 0.49 -22.06
C ALA A 13 15.54 -0.59 -21.23
N LYS A 14 16.41 -0.12 -20.33
CA LYS A 14 17.09 -0.95 -19.34
C LYS A 14 16.02 -1.75 -18.64
N ASN A 15 16.21 -3.07 -18.65
CA ASN A 15 15.59 -4.07 -17.79
C ASN A 15 14.76 -3.45 -16.66
N LEU A 16 13.45 -3.35 -16.85
CA LEU A 16 12.53 -3.34 -15.73
C LEU A 16 12.73 -4.70 -15.08
N ASN A 17 13.60 -4.76 -14.07
CA ASN A 17 13.60 -5.83 -13.10
C ASN A 17 12.14 -6.07 -12.76
N SER A 18 11.68 -7.30 -12.91
CA SER A 18 10.38 -7.78 -12.49
C SER A 18 10.31 -7.71 -10.96
N ALA A 19 10.33 -6.49 -10.42
CA ALA A 19 10.07 -6.22 -9.03
C ALA A 19 8.66 -6.75 -8.80
N LYS A 20 8.59 -7.87 -8.07
CA LYS A 20 7.32 -8.45 -7.66
C LYS A 20 6.50 -7.29 -7.06
N PRO A 21 5.26 -7.05 -7.53
CA PRO A 21 4.46 -5.98 -6.99
C PRO A 21 4.41 -6.13 -5.47
N MET A 22 4.74 -5.06 -4.75
CA MET A 22 4.73 -5.06 -3.29
C MET A 22 3.33 -5.40 -2.80
N SER A 23 3.26 -6.34 -1.87
CA SER A 23 2.02 -6.87 -1.32
C SER A 23 2.16 -7.06 0.18
N LEU A 24 1.03 -7.02 0.87
CA LEU A 24 0.94 -7.31 2.30
C LEU A 24 0.28 -8.67 2.52
N GLU A 25 0.78 -9.44 3.48
CA GLU A 25 0.04 -10.58 4.02
C GLU A 25 -0.92 -10.10 5.12
N ALA A 26 -2.09 -10.75 5.21
CA ALA A 26 -3.17 -10.33 6.10
C ALA A 26 -2.83 -10.43 7.60
N ASP A 27 -1.80 -11.20 7.96
CA ASP A 27 -1.27 -11.39 9.31
C ASP A 27 -0.17 -10.39 9.68
N GLN A 28 0.33 -9.59 8.73
CA GLN A 28 1.27 -8.51 9.01
C GLN A 28 0.65 -7.41 9.84
N LEU A 29 1.48 -6.71 10.60
CA LEU A 29 1.04 -5.63 11.48
C LEU A 29 0.77 -4.36 10.66
N LEU A 30 -0.19 -3.56 11.13
CA LEU A 30 -0.59 -2.32 10.45
C LEU A 30 0.57 -1.33 10.37
N PHE A 31 1.46 -1.28 11.38
CA PHE A 31 2.66 -0.45 11.29
C PHE A 31 3.61 -0.90 10.16
N GLU A 32 3.70 -2.21 9.88
CA GLU A 32 4.53 -2.75 8.80
C GLU A 32 3.95 -2.36 7.45
N ALA A 33 2.62 -2.30 7.34
CA ALA A 33 1.93 -1.76 6.16
C ALA A 33 2.25 -0.28 5.91
N ILE A 34 2.26 0.53 6.97
CA ILE A 34 2.62 1.96 6.88
C ILE A 34 4.09 2.10 6.46
N ASP A 35 4.99 1.37 7.10
CA ASP A 35 6.43 1.40 6.78
C ASP A 35 6.68 0.98 5.32
N LEU A 36 5.98 -0.06 4.84
CA LEU A 36 6.04 -0.50 3.46
C LEU A 36 5.57 0.59 2.48
N MET A 37 4.40 1.20 2.74
CA MET A 37 3.85 2.27 1.91
C MET A 37 4.80 3.47 1.81
N LEU A 38 5.38 3.89 2.94
CA LEU A 38 6.34 5.00 2.98
C LEU A 38 7.64 4.68 2.24
N LYS A 39 8.18 3.47 2.40
CA LYS A 39 9.42 3.05 1.70
C LYS A 39 9.24 2.88 0.20
N SER A 40 8.03 2.51 -0.22
CA SER A 40 7.71 2.24 -1.62
C SER A 40 7.18 3.44 -2.38
N ASP A 41 6.91 4.57 -1.70
CA ASP A 41 6.22 5.73 -2.25
C ASP A 41 4.88 5.34 -2.92
N THR A 42 4.15 4.42 -2.26
CA THR A 42 2.84 3.95 -2.73
C THR A 42 1.75 4.25 -1.71
N TYR A 43 0.57 4.62 -2.22
CA TYR A 43 -0.60 4.93 -1.40
C TYR A 43 -1.66 3.81 -1.42
N ASN A 44 -1.41 2.73 -2.17
CA ASN A 44 -2.29 1.58 -2.28
C ASN A 44 -1.46 0.30 -2.37
N VAL A 45 -1.73 -0.66 -1.50
CA VAL A 45 -1.03 -1.95 -1.45
C VAL A 45 -2.05 -3.09 -1.41
N PRO A 46 -1.92 -4.09 -2.30
CA PRO A 46 -2.81 -5.26 -2.28
C PRO A 46 -2.50 -6.15 -1.07
N VAL A 47 -3.55 -6.62 -0.41
CA VAL A 47 -3.48 -7.51 0.75
C VAL A 47 -3.89 -8.93 0.34
N TYR A 48 -3.08 -9.91 0.72
CA TYR A 48 -3.27 -11.33 0.43
C TYR A 48 -3.46 -12.14 1.70
N HIS A 49 -4.20 -13.23 1.58
CA HIS A 49 -4.27 -14.29 2.58
C HIS A 49 -4.14 -15.63 1.84
N ARG A 50 -3.06 -16.38 2.11
CA ARG A 50 -2.80 -17.68 1.46
C ARG A 50 -2.89 -17.57 -0.08
N ASP A 51 -2.17 -16.62 -0.66
CA ASP A 51 -2.13 -16.33 -2.10
C ASP A 51 -3.43 -15.81 -2.73
N VAL A 52 -4.50 -15.60 -1.95
CA VAL A 52 -5.75 -15.00 -2.42
C VAL A 52 -5.77 -13.52 -2.05
N LYS A 53 -5.95 -12.63 -3.04
CA LYS A 53 -6.14 -11.20 -2.77
C LYS A 53 -7.48 -10.98 -2.07
N ILE A 54 -7.45 -10.37 -0.89
CA ILE A 54 -8.64 -10.11 -0.07
C ILE A 54 -9.07 -8.64 -0.06
N ALA A 55 -8.12 -7.72 -0.26
CA ALA A 55 -8.40 -6.28 -0.26
C ALA A 55 -7.31 -5.48 -1.01
N ASP A 56 -7.65 -4.24 -1.33
CA ASP A 56 -6.69 -3.17 -1.62
C ASP A 56 -6.68 -2.23 -0.40
N LEU A 57 -5.53 -2.08 0.24
CA LEU A 57 -5.36 -1.21 1.41
C LEU A 57 -4.88 0.15 0.93
N GLU A 58 -5.69 1.20 1.14
CA GLU A 58 -5.29 2.57 0.83
C GLU A 58 -4.73 3.28 2.06
N PHE A 59 -3.79 4.20 1.85
CA PHE A 59 -3.26 5.04 2.93
C PHE A 59 -4.33 5.94 3.57
N SER A 60 -5.32 6.35 2.77
CA SER A 60 -6.54 7.07 3.21
C SER A 60 -7.32 6.26 4.25
N ASP A 61 -7.43 4.95 4.08
CA ASP A 61 -8.13 4.06 5.02
C ASP A 61 -7.43 4.03 6.39
N ILE A 62 -6.09 3.99 6.37
CA ILE A 62 -5.28 3.97 7.59
C ILE A 62 -5.40 5.31 8.32
N THR A 63 -5.21 6.43 7.61
CA THR A 63 -5.30 7.77 8.20
C THR A 63 -6.69 8.07 8.73
N GLY A 64 -7.76 7.66 8.02
CA GLY A 64 -9.14 7.75 8.48
C GLY A 64 -9.35 7.01 9.79
N PHE A 65 -8.97 5.73 9.84
CA PHE A 65 -9.10 4.89 11.04
C PHE A 65 -8.34 5.44 12.26
N LEU A 66 -7.14 5.99 12.05
CA LEU A 66 -6.36 6.61 13.11
C LEU A 66 -6.97 7.95 13.55
N SER A 67 -7.52 8.74 12.62
CA SER A 67 -8.10 10.06 12.92
C SER A 67 -9.40 9.97 13.72
N GLU A 68 -10.20 8.92 13.50
CA GLU A 68 -11.42 8.65 14.28
C GLU A 68 -11.13 8.32 15.75
N ASN A 69 -9.86 8.09 16.11
CA ASN A 69 -9.45 7.69 17.44
C ASN A 69 -8.13 8.36 17.84
N SER A 70 -8.16 9.69 17.93
CA SER A 70 -7.01 10.57 18.14
C SER A 70 -6.36 10.48 19.54
N GLU A 71 -6.91 9.70 20.46
CA GLU A 71 -6.27 9.49 21.77
C GLU A 71 -4.96 8.70 21.63
N MET A 72 -3.83 9.33 21.96
CA MET A 72 -2.49 8.76 21.77
C MET A 72 -2.31 7.37 22.38
N ASN A 73 -2.93 7.10 23.53
CA ASN A 73 -2.85 5.80 24.19
C ASN A 73 -3.47 4.67 23.35
N LEU A 74 -4.43 4.99 22.48
CA LEU A 74 -5.08 4.02 21.59
C LEU A 74 -4.34 3.84 20.27
N LEU A 75 -3.58 4.85 19.82
CA LEU A 75 -2.82 4.79 18.56
C LEU A 75 -1.79 3.65 18.57
N PHE A 76 -1.02 3.50 19.66
CA PHE A 76 -0.04 2.42 19.77
C PHE A 76 -0.70 1.04 19.67
N HIS A 77 -1.83 0.83 20.34
CA HIS A 77 -2.55 -0.44 20.27
C HIS A 77 -3.10 -0.73 18.88
N LYS A 78 -3.63 0.29 18.19
CA LYS A 78 -4.18 0.19 16.84
C LYS A 78 -3.13 -0.11 15.78
N LEU A 79 -1.93 0.45 15.90
CA LEU A 79 -0.81 0.16 15.00
C LEU A 79 -0.28 -1.28 15.13
N ASN A 80 -0.56 -1.92 16.27
CA ASN A 80 -0.25 -3.33 16.52
C ASN A 80 -1.39 -4.29 16.10
N TYR A 81 -2.44 -3.81 15.42
CA TYR A 81 -3.40 -4.71 14.79
C TYR A 81 -2.79 -5.37 13.56
N THR A 82 -3.23 -6.59 13.26
CA THR A 82 -2.96 -7.19 11.96
C THR A 82 -3.77 -6.47 10.87
N VAL A 83 -3.31 -6.51 9.63
CA VAL A 83 -4.04 -5.93 8.49
C VAL A 83 -5.45 -6.52 8.37
N SER A 84 -5.62 -7.83 8.60
CA SER A 84 -6.95 -8.46 8.63
C SER A 84 -7.86 -7.89 9.72
N THR A 85 -7.37 -7.75 10.96
CA THR A 85 -8.17 -7.17 12.06
C THR A 85 -8.54 -5.72 11.76
N PHE A 86 -7.63 -4.95 11.17
CA PHE A 86 -7.91 -3.59 10.71
C PHE A 86 -9.02 -3.56 9.66
N LEU A 87 -8.96 -4.43 8.64
CA LEU A 87 -9.96 -4.51 7.59
C LEU A 87 -11.34 -4.85 8.15
N GLU A 88 -11.44 -5.82 9.07
CA GLU A 88 -12.70 -6.19 9.72
C GLU A 88 -13.32 -5.01 10.50
N LEU A 89 -12.51 -4.27 11.25
CA LEU A 89 -12.96 -3.12 12.03
C LEU A 89 -13.44 -1.98 11.12
N ARG A 90 -12.72 -1.72 10.03
CA ARG A 90 -13.12 -0.74 9.01
C ARG A 90 -14.48 -1.09 8.40
N THR A 91 -14.68 -2.35 7.98
CA THR A 91 -15.95 -2.76 7.37
C THR A 91 -17.14 -2.56 8.32
N ARG A 92 -16.95 -2.76 9.63
CA ARG A 92 -17.98 -2.50 10.64
C ARG A 92 -18.27 -1.00 10.79
N LEU A 93 -17.26 -0.15 10.76
CA LEU A 93 -17.41 1.30 10.87
C LEU A 93 -18.15 1.91 9.66
N GLN A 94 -18.00 1.34 8.47
CA GLN A 94 -18.71 1.79 7.26
C GLN A 94 -20.18 1.34 7.18
N SER A 95 -20.65 0.50 8.10
CA SER A 95 -22.01 -0.07 8.12
C SER A 95 -22.99 0.65 9.07
N ILE A 96 -22.55 1.75 9.68
CA ILE A 96 -23.32 2.61 10.60
C ILE A 96 -23.55 3.95 9.91
#